data_AF-A0AAV5NK62-F1
#
_entry.id   AF-A0AAV5NK62-F1
#
_cell.length_a   1.000
_cell.length_b   1.000
_cell.length_c   1.000
_cell.angle_alpha   90.00
_cell.angle_beta   90.00
_cell.angle_gamma   90.00
#
_symmetry.space_group_name_H-M   'P 1'
#
loop_
_entity.id
_entity.type
_entity.pdbx_description
1 polymer ?
#
loop_
_entity_poly.entity_id
_entity_poly.type
_entity_poly.pdbx_seq_one_letter_code
_entity_poly.pdbx_strand_id
1 'polypeptide(L)'
;MDHFSVTEARDALLESGVMFPSKEEARKYVYKQLLSFEGKGWLLADGVRRDKRYHVTAEFKSLTVEPQVLSGKKRKVNSNAQLMESDLNVLVQEKKMYEGELAITLGEVEEYQSLLSRFPSSQTDLLPLYDAAKERSAKLLGKVNALNNYVHIAKDKAQKKC
;
A
#
# COMPACT_ATOMS: atom_id res chain seq x y z
N MET A 1 -10.99 21.64 -0.85
CA MET A 1 -12.47 21.55 -0.74
C MET A 1 -12.79 21.07 0.66
N ASP A 2 -13.76 21.70 1.32
CA ASP A 2 -14.32 21.23 2.59
C ASP A 2 -15.84 21.03 2.39
N HIS A 3 -16.45 20.10 3.10
CA HIS A 3 -17.89 19.78 3.04
C HIS A 3 -18.41 19.32 1.67
N PHE A 4 -17.73 18.33 1.07
CA PHE A 4 -18.12 17.81 -0.24
C PHE A 4 -18.66 16.38 -0.16
N SER A 5 -19.47 16.01 -1.14
CA SER A 5 -20.04 14.66 -1.33
C SER A 5 -19.24 13.86 -2.36
N VAL A 6 -19.47 12.54 -2.40
CA VAL A 6 -18.85 11.64 -3.40
C VAL A 6 -19.17 12.07 -4.83
N THR A 7 -20.37 12.62 -5.06
CA THR A 7 -20.80 13.11 -6.37
C THR A 7 -20.06 14.39 -6.78
N GLU A 8 -19.90 15.34 -5.86
CA GLU A 8 -19.16 16.58 -6.13
C GLU A 8 -17.68 16.30 -6.36
N ALA A 9 -17.07 15.38 -5.59
CA ALA A 9 -15.69 14.95 -5.81
C ALA A 9 -15.50 14.23 -7.15
N ARG A 10 -16.48 13.44 -7.60
CA ARG A 10 -16.47 12.83 -8.94
C ARG A 10 -16.55 13.89 -10.03
N ASP A 11 -17.46 14.85 -9.90
CA ASP A 11 -17.66 15.85 -10.93
C ASP A 11 -16.42 16.76 -11.04
N ALA A 12 -15.82 17.15 -9.91
CA ALA A 12 -14.53 17.86 -9.89
C ALA A 12 -13.36 17.05 -10.49
N LEU A 13 -13.37 15.72 -10.32
CA LEU A 13 -12.36 14.83 -10.92
C LEU A 13 -12.52 14.69 -12.44
N LEU A 14 -13.76 14.73 -12.95
CA LEU A 14 -14.01 14.72 -14.39
C LEU A 14 -13.64 16.07 -15.02
N GLU A 15 -13.87 17.17 -14.31
CA GLU A 15 -13.46 18.53 -14.74
C GLU A 15 -11.93 18.68 -14.80
N SER A 16 -11.16 17.93 -14.02
CA SER A 16 -9.69 17.97 -14.06
C SER A 16 -9.06 17.21 -15.23
N GLY A 17 -9.88 16.60 -16.10
CA GLY A 17 -9.43 15.95 -17.35
C GLY A 17 -9.09 14.46 -17.22
N VAL A 18 -9.41 13.83 -16.08
CA VAL A 18 -9.21 12.39 -15.90
C VAL A 18 -10.33 11.62 -16.61
N MET A 19 -9.95 10.76 -17.56
CA MET A 19 -10.90 9.97 -18.34
C MET A 19 -11.26 8.66 -17.63
N PHE A 20 -12.56 8.39 -17.54
CA PHE A 20 -13.10 7.13 -17.05
C PHE A 20 -14.03 6.51 -18.10
N PRO A 21 -14.08 5.17 -18.19
CA PRO A 21 -15.00 4.48 -19.10
C PRO A 21 -16.47 4.80 -18.85
N SER A 22 -16.85 5.11 -17.60
CA SER A 22 -18.20 5.56 -17.26
C SER A 22 -18.22 6.47 -16.04
N LYS A 23 -19.31 7.24 -15.90
CA LYS A 23 -19.58 8.09 -14.72
C LYS A 23 -19.70 7.25 -13.43
N GLU A 24 -20.12 6.00 -13.55
CA GLU A 24 -20.21 5.05 -12.44
C GLU A 24 -18.84 4.51 -12.03
N GLU A 25 -17.94 4.27 -12.97
CA GLU A 25 -16.56 3.91 -12.66
C GLU A 25 -15.79 5.05 -12.00
N ALA A 26 -15.95 6.27 -12.50
CA ALA A 26 -15.41 7.48 -11.86
C ALA A 26 -15.93 7.59 -10.40
N ARG A 27 -17.23 7.33 -10.19
CA ARG A 27 -17.83 7.34 -8.85
C ARG A 27 -17.25 6.25 -7.95
N LYS A 28 -17.11 5.01 -8.44
CA LYS A 28 -16.50 3.90 -7.68
C LYS A 28 -15.06 4.20 -7.31
N TYR A 29 -14.30 4.77 -8.24
CA TYR A 29 -12.92 5.19 -8.02
C TYR A 29 -12.83 6.23 -6.90
N VAL A 30 -13.60 7.31 -7.00
CA VAL A 30 -13.65 8.37 -5.98
C VAL A 30 -14.07 7.81 -4.63
N TYR A 31 -15.09 6.96 -4.58
CA TYR A 31 -15.53 6.33 -3.34
C TYR A 31 -14.43 5.52 -2.67
N LYS A 32 -13.67 4.72 -3.43
CA LYS A 32 -12.52 3.96 -2.89
C LYS A 32 -11.44 4.89 -2.34
N GLN A 33 -11.14 5.99 -3.02
CA GLN A 33 -10.14 6.96 -2.56
C GLN A 33 -10.59 7.65 -1.26
N LEU A 34 -11.85 8.10 -1.20
CA LEU A 34 -12.38 8.74 0.01
C LEU A 34 -12.39 7.78 1.20
N LEU A 35 -12.76 6.51 1.00
CA LEU A 35 -12.71 5.49 2.06
C LEU A 35 -11.27 5.24 2.54
N SER A 36 -10.31 5.22 1.62
CA SER A 36 -8.88 5.11 1.96
C SER A 36 -8.39 6.30 2.77
N PHE A 37 -8.81 7.51 2.42
CA PHE A 37 -8.44 8.74 3.13
C PHE A 37 -9.11 8.84 4.51
N GLU A 38 -10.37 8.41 4.63
CA GLU A 38 -11.07 8.27 5.90
C GLU A 38 -10.35 7.26 6.82
N GLY A 39 -9.98 6.09 6.30
CA GLY A 39 -9.21 5.09 7.05
C GLY A 39 -7.80 5.52 7.47
N LYS A 40 -7.23 6.55 6.82
CA LYS A 40 -5.93 7.15 7.15
C LYS A 40 -6.03 8.38 8.07
N GLY A 41 -7.24 8.82 8.43
CA GLY A 41 -7.45 10.05 9.22
C GLY A 41 -7.32 11.35 8.40
N TRP A 42 -7.18 11.25 7.07
CA TRP A 42 -6.99 12.42 6.20
C TRP A 42 -8.29 13.14 5.85
N LEU A 43 -9.40 12.39 5.87
CA LEU A 43 -10.74 12.93 5.76
C LEU A 43 -11.54 12.52 6.98
N LEU A 44 -12.34 13.46 7.45
CA LEU A 44 -13.43 13.18 8.36
C LEU A 44 -14.73 13.27 7.57
N ALA A 45 -15.70 12.48 8.00
CA ALA A 45 -17.01 12.46 7.38
C ALA A 45 -18.10 12.71 8.42
N ASP A 46 -18.93 13.70 8.13
CA ASP A 46 -20.10 14.05 8.91
C ASP A 46 -21.37 13.61 8.20
N GLY A 47 -22.40 13.26 8.97
CA GLY A 47 -23.70 12.86 8.44
C GLY A 47 -23.79 11.40 8.03
N VAL A 48 -25.01 10.98 7.68
CA VAL A 48 -25.35 9.57 7.45
C VAL A 48 -25.97 9.38 6.07
N ARG A 49 -25.59 8.30 5.39
CA ARG A 49 -26.12 7.90 4.07
C ARG A 49 -25.97 8.99 2.99
N ARG A 50 -27.08 9.65 2.62
CA ARG A 50 -27.12 10.65 1.52
C ARG A 50 -26.58 12.01 1.95
N ASP A 51 -26.57 12.26 3.25
CA ASP A 51 -26.07 13.50 3.83
C ASP A 51 -24.61 13.38 4.28
N LYS A 52 -23.92 12.27 3.92
CA LYS A 52 -22.50 12.10 4.22
C LYS A 52 -21.68 13.15 3.47
N ARG A 53 -21.00 14.01 4.23
CA ARG A 53 -20.14 15.11 3.75
C ARG A 53 -18.74 14.88 4.28
N TYR A 54 -17.75 15.01 3.41
CA TYR A 54 -16.34 14.87 3.76
C TYR A 54 -15.71 16.25 3.94
N HIS A 55 -14.85 16.36 4.94
CA HIS A 55 -14.02 17.53 5.14
C HIS A 55 -12.58 17.11 5.43
N VAL A 56 -11.66 17.96 5.02
CA VAL A 56 -10.24 17.68 5.09
C VAL A 56 -9.73 17.94 6.50
N THR A 57 -8.99 16.98 7.07
CA THR A 57 -8.42 17.12 8.41
C THR A 57 -7.21 18.05 8.43
N ALA A 58 -6.88 18.58 9.60
CA ALA A 58 -5.67 19.38 9.79
C ALA A 58 -4.42 18.58 9.43
N GLU A 59 -4.42 17.26 9.64
CA GLU A 59 -3.36 16.33 9.25
C GLU A 59 -3.14 16.35 7.73
N PHE A 60 -4.21 16.27 6.93
CA PHE A 60 -4.11 16.39 5.47
C PHE A 60 -3.77 17.81 5.00
N LYS A 61 -4.24 18.86 5.70
CA LYS A 61 -3.83 20.25 5.38
C LYS A 61 -2.36 20.52 5.73
N SER A 62 -1.81 19.78 6.69
CA SER A 62 -0.38 19.82 7.06
C SER A 62 0.51 19.04 6.10
N LEU A 63 -0.07 18.10 5.33
CA LEU A 63 0.54 17.48 4.14
C LEU A 63 0.52 18.50 2.99
N THR A 64 1.35 19.53 3.08
CA THR A 64 1.47 20.52 2.01
C THR A 64 2.07 19.86 0.76
N VAL A 65 1.23 19.50 -0.20
CA VAL A 65 1.65 19.29 -1.59
C VAL A 65 1.76 20.66 -2.21
N GLU A 66 2.96 21.26 -2.16
CA GLU A 66 3.27 22.45 -2.95
C GLU A 66 3.19 22.05 -4.43
N PRO A 67 2.32 22.67 -5.26
CA PRO A 67 2.42 22.55 -6.70
C PRO A 67 3.78 23.12 -7.10
N GLN A 68 4.62 22.29 -7.72
CA GLN A 68 5.94 22.72 -8.19
C GLN A 68 5.77 23.67 -9.38
N VAL A 69 5.41 24.92 -9.12
CA VAL A 69 5.57 26.00 -10.08
C VAL A 69 7.07 26.20 -10.24
N LEU A 70 7.56 25.96 -11.44
CA LEU A 70 8.92 26.27 -11.88
C LEU A 70 9.13 27.80 -11.80
N SER A 71 9.38 28.32 -10.61
CA SER A 71 9.86 29.68 -10.41
C SER A 71 10.88 29.67 -9.29
N GLY A 72 12.10 30.03 -9.65
CA GLY A 72 13.28 29.92 -8.80
C GLY A 72 13.15 30.70 -7.50
N LYS A 73 12.90 29.99 -6.40
CA LYS A 73 13.37 30.42 -5.09
C LYS A 73 13.68 29.20 -4.25
N LYS A 74 14.97 28.96 -4.03
CA LYS A 74 15.50 27.89 -3.17
C LYS A 74 14.97 28.09 -1.74
N ARG A 75 13.83 27.50 -1.41
CA ARG A 75 13.51 27.14 -0.03
C ARG A 75 14.24 25.85 0.25
N LYS A 76 15.17 25.88 1.21
CA LYS A 76 15.75 24.68 1.82
C LYS A 76 14.62 23.93 2.55
N VAL A 77 13.81 23.21 1.81
CA VAL A 77 12.95 22.16 2.35
C VAL A 77 13.92 21.05 2.76
N ASN A 78 13.76 20.51 3.97
CA ASN A 78 14.55 19.38 4.44
C ASN A 78 14.25 18.16 3.57
N SER A 79 15.00 18.03 2.47
CA SER A 79 14.90 16.99 1.45
C SER A 79 14.92 15.58 2.05
N ASN A 80 15.55 15.42 3.22
CA ASN A 80 15.77 14.14 3.87
C ASN A 80 14.47 13.49 4.40
N ALA A 81 13.44 14.26 4.77
CA ALA A 81 12.20 13.71 5.32
C ALA A 81 11.27 13.16 4.22
N GLN A 82 11.12 13.90 3.11
CA GLN A 82 10.33 13.44 1.95
C GLN A 82 10.98 12.27 1.22
N LEU A 83 12.32 12.24 1.11
CA LEU A 83 13.04 11.09 0.56
C LEU A 83 12.87 9.84 1.43
N MET A 84 12.92 9.99 2.76
CA MET A 84 12.68 8.86 3.66
C MET A 84 11.27 8.28 3.52
N GLU A 85 10.24 9.10 3.36
CA GLU A 85 8.88 8.61 3.21
C GLU A 85 8.65 7.91 1.86
N SER A 86 9.27 8.39 0.78
CA SER A 86 9.28 7.67 -0.51
C SER A 86 10.07 6.35 -0.43
N ASP A 87 11.22 6.34 0.24
CA ASP A 87 12.07 5.15 0.37
C ASP A 87 11.39 4.07 1.22
N LEU A 88 10.68 4.47 2.29
CA LEU A 88 9.90 3.53 3.12
C LEU A 88 8.72 2.93 2.35
N ASN A 89 8.07 3.69 1.48
CA ASN A 89 6.99 3.16 0.64
C ASN A 89 7.50 2.09 -0.34
N VAL A 90 8.71 2.26 -0.89
CA VAL A 90 9.35 1.23 -1.74
C VAL A 90 9.57 -0.06 -0.94
N LEU A 91 10.12 0.04 0.28
CA LEU A 91 10.34 -1.14 1.13
C LEU A 91 9.05 -1.83 1.56
N VAL A 92 7.97 -1.07 1.81
CA VAL A 92 6.65 -1.64 2.09
C VAL A 92 6.10 -2.40 0.89
N GLN A 93 6.31 -1.89 -0.32
CA GLN A 93 5.89 -2.57 -1.54
C GLN A 93 6.72 -3.84 -1.79
N GLU A 94 8.04 -3.77 -1.59
CA GLU A 94 8.92 -4.94 -1.69
C GLU A 94 8.53 -6.03 -0.69
N LYS A 95 8.23 -5.65 0.57
CA LYS A 95 7.72 -6.57 1.59
C LYS A 95 6.46 -7.29 1.11
N LYS A 96 5.48 -6.57 0.56
CA LYS A 96 4.24 -7.18 0.03
C LYS A 96 4.50 -8.16 -1.11
N MET A 97 5.48 -7.89 -1.96
CA MET A 97 5.87 -8.82 -3.01
C MET A 97 6.42 -10.12 -2.44
N TYR A 98 7.32 -10.05 -1.47
CA TYR A 98 7.84 -11.25 -0.81
C TYR A 98 6.78 -12.00 0.00
N GLU A 99 5.80 -11.32 0.61
CA GLU A 99 4.65 -11.97 1.25
C GLU A 99 3.81 -12.76 0.24
N GLY A 100 3.57 -12.22 -0.95
CA GLY A 100 2.87 -12.92 -2.03
C GLY A 100 3.63 -14.15 -2.53
N GLU A 101 4.94 -14.00 -2.78
CA GLU A 101 5.80 -15.11 -3.20
C GLU A 101 5.90 -16.20 -2.13
N LEU A 102 5.96 -15.80 -0.86
CA LEU A 102 5.92 -16.72 0.28
C LEU A 102 4.63 -17.53 0.30
N ALA A 103 3.47 -16.90 0.08
CA ALA A 103 2.20 -17.61 0.03
C ALA A 103 2.16 -18.65 -1.11
N ILE A 104 2.69 -18.29 -2.29
CA ILE A 104 2.79 -19.22 -3.43
C ILE A 104 3.68 -20.41 -3.09
N THR A 105 4.89 -20.15 -2.57
CA THR A 105 5.85 -21.21 -2.23
C THR A 105 5.37 -22.13 -1.11
N LEU A 106 4.61 -21.62 -0.14
CA LEU A 106 3.94 -22.45 0.86
C LEU A 106 2.87 -23.37 0.24
N GLY A 107 2.11 -22.86 -0.73
CA GLY A 107 1.18 -23.69 -1.51
C GLY A 107 1.89 -24.79 -2.31
N GLU A 108 3.07 -24.51 -2.88
CA GLU A 108 3.91 -25.54 -3.52
C GLU A 108 4.33 -26.62 -2.52
N VAL A 109 4.75 -26.24 -1.31
CA VAL A 109 5.13 -27.19 -0.24
C VAL A 109 3.94 -28.10 0.13
N GLU A 110 2.76 -27.53 0.30
CA GLU A 110 1.53 -28.28 0.62
C GLU A 110 1.17 -29.28 -0.50
N GLU A 111 1.25 -28.85 -1.77
CA GLU A 111 0.96 -29.72 -2.90
C GLU A 111 2.02 -30.82 -3.06
N TYR A 112 3.31 -30.51 -2.89
CA TYR A 112 4.35 -31.53 -2.92
C TYR A 112 4.18 -32.56 -1.81
N GLN A 113 3.79 -32.14 -0.61
CA GLN A 113 3.48 -33.06 0.49
C GLN A 113 2.29 -33.96 0.14
N SER A 114 1.24 -33.41 -0.46
CA SER A 114 0.09 -34.16 -0.97
C SER A 114 0.52 -35.18 -2.04
N LEU A 115 1.33 -34.77 -3.03
CA LEU A 115 1.81 -35.64 -4.09
C LEU A 115 2.72 -36.77 -3.57
N LEU A 116 3.61 -36.48 -2.63
CA LEU A 116 4.46 -37.47 -1.97
C LEU A 116 3.63 -38.55 -1.25
N SER A 117 2.49 -38.16 -0.66
CA SER A 117 1.58 -39.12 -0.01
C SER A 117 0.80 -39.99 -1.01
N ARG A 118 0.46 -39.43 -2.18
CA ARG A 118 -0.34 -40.12 -3.23
C ARG A 118 0.50 -41.02 -4.12
N PHE A 119 1.76 -40.64 -4.38
CA PHE A 119 2.64 -41.33 -5.31
C PHE A 119 4.00 -41.64 -4.67
N PRO A 120 4.07 -42.62 -3.75
CA PRO A 120 5.33 -42.98 -3.08
C PRO A 120 6.44 -43.41 -4.04
N SER A 121 6.08 -43.97 -5.20
CA SER A 121 7.03 -44.36 -6.25
C SER A 121 7.81 -43.19 -6.87
N SER A 122 7.28 -41.97 -6.80
CA SER A 122 7.90 -40.75 -7.34
C SER A 122 8.65 -39.95 -6.28
N GLN A 123 8.87 -40.53 -5.09
CA GLN A 123 9.47 -39.86 -3.94
C GLN A 123 10.89 -39.34 -4.23
N THR A 124 11.71 -40.09 -4.97
CA THR A 124 13.07 -39.70 -5.32
C THR A 124 13.12 -38.39 -6.11
N ASP A 125 12.12 -38.13 -6.96
CA ASP A 125 12.06 -36.94 -7.81
C ASP A 125 11.36 -35.76 -7.11
N LEU A 126 10.37 -36.05 -6.26
CA LEU A 126 9.55 -35.03 -5.59
C LEU A 126 10.21 -34.48 -4.30
N LEU A 127 10.99 -35.29 -3.57
CA LEU A 127 11.66 -34.84 -2.33
C LEU A 127 12.58 -33.63 -2.54
N PRO A 128 13.46 -33.60 -3.57
CA PRO A 128 14.29 -32.43 -3.84
C PRO A 128 13.47 -31.16 -4.10
N LEU A 129 12.32 -31.27 -4.78
CA LEU A 129 11.44 -30.13 -5.05
C LEU A 129 10.74 -29.63 -3.78
N TYR A 130 10.28 -30.56 -2.93
CA TYR A 130 9.72 -30.25 -1.62
C TYR A 130 10.72 -29.51 -0.72
N ASP A 131 11.95 -30.04 -0.62
CA ASP A 131 12.99 -29.44 0.21
C ASP A 131 13.41 -28.06 -0.33
N ALA A 132 13.54 -27.92 -1.65
CA ALA A 132 13.84 -26.64 -2.28
C ALA A 132 12.71 -25.61 -2.06
N ALA A 133 11.44 -26.02 -2.11
CA ALA A 133 10.31 -25.13 -1.79
C ALA A 133 10.31 -24.71 -0.32
N LYS A 134 10.64 -25.61 0.61
CA LYS A 134 10.81 -25.25 2.04
C LYS A 134 11.97 -24.31 2.30
N GLU A 135 13.10 -24.51 1.64
CA GLU A 135 14.23 -23.60 1.78
C GLU A 135 13.90 -22.21 1.22
N ARG A 136 13.22 -22.15 0.07
CA ARG A 136 12.75 -20.89 -0.53
C ARG A 136 11.77 -20.16 0.38
N SER A 137 10.79 -20.85 0.96
CA SER A 137 9.83 -20.22 1.88
C SER A 137 10.51 -19.68 3.14
N ALA A 138 11.47 -20.40 3.72
CA ALA A 138 12.27 -19.92 4.85
C ALA A 138 13.07 -18.65 4.49
N LYS A 139 13.68 -18.60 3.31
CA LYS A 139 14.41 -17.42 2.81
C LYS A 139 13.48 -16.22 2.61
N LEU A 140 12.32 -16.42 2.00
CA LEU A 140 11.32 -15.37 1.78
C LEU A 140 10.79 -14.81 3.10
N LEU A 141 10.48 -15.68 4.07
CA LEU A 141 10.09 -15.25 5.41
C LEU A 141 11.20 -14.44 6.09
N GLY A 142 12.46 -14.85 5.95
CA GLY A 142 13.62 -14.10 6.43
C GLY A 142 13.69 -12.68 5.85
N LYS A 143 13.47 -12.53 4.54
CA LYS A 143 13.41 -11.22 3.86
C LYS A 143 12.27 -10.36 4.38
N VAL A 144 11.06 -10.93 4.51
CA VAL A 144 9.88 -10.23 5.06
C VAL A 144 10.18 -9.71 6.46
N ASN A 145 10.76 -10.56 7.33
CA ASN A 145 11.09 -10.18 8.70
C ASN A 145 12.15 -9.07 8.76
N ALA A 146 13.20 -9.16 7.92
CA ALA A 146 14.23 -8.13 7.85
C ALA A 146 13.65 -6.76 7.45
N LEU A 147 12.82 -6.73 6.40
CA LEU A 147 12.14 -5.50 5.95
C LEU A 147 11.19 -4.97 7.02
N ASN A 148 10.42 -5.85 7.68
CA ASN A 148 9.49 -5.46 8.74
C ASN A 148 10.21 -4.80 9.91
N ASN A 149 11.33 -5.38 10.35
CA ASN A 149 12.16 -4.83 11.42
C ASN A 149 12.74 -3.46 11.04
N TYR A 150 13.25 -3.32 9.81
CA TYR A 150 13.80 -2.03 9.36
C TYR A 150 12.72 -0.94 9.31
N VAL A 151 11.54 -1.25 8.74
CA VAL A 151 10.43 -0.29 8.68
C VAL A 151 9.99 0.14 10.08
N HIS A 152 9.96 -0.77 11.05
CA HIS A 152 9.68 -0.44 12.45
C HIS A 152 10.72 0.53 13.03
N ILE A 153 12.01 0.20 12.88
CA ILE A 153 13.13 1.04 13.36
C ILE A 153 13.08 2.43 12.72
N ALA A 154 12.76 2.52 11.42
CA ALA A 154 12.68 3.79 10.70
C ALA A 154 11.53 4.67 11.23
N LYS A 155 10.36 4.06 11.51
CA LYS A 155 9.22 4.76 12.11
C LYS A 155 9.51 5.25 13.53
N ASP A 156 10.15 4.43 14.37
CA ASP A 156 10.51 4.80 15.74
C ASP A 156 11.51 5.98 15.77
N LYS A 157 12.46 6.00 14.83
CA LYS A 157 13.42 7.10 14.68
C LYS A 157 12.78 8.40 14.22
N ALA A 158 11.69 8.33 13.44
CA ALA A 158 10.93 9.51 13.04
C ALA A 158 10.16 10.11 14.22
N GLN A 159 9.62 9.28 15.12
CA GLN A 159 8.86 9.74 16.30
C GLN A 159 9.73 10.36 17.39
N LYS A 160 10.97 9.87 17.59
CA LYS A 160 11.92 10.42 18.59
C LYS A 160 12.59 11.75 18.18
N LYS A 161 12.35 12.24 16.96
CA LYS A 161 12.91 13.50 16.45
C LYS A 161 11.96 14.69 16.59
N CYS A 162 10.73 14.46 17.09
CA CYS A 162 9.81 15.50 17.55
C CYS A 162 9.91 15.64 19.07
#